data_AF-X1P010-F1
#
_entry.id   AF-X1P010-F1
#
_cell.length_a   1.000
_cell.length_b   1.000
_cell.length_c   1.000
_cell.angle_alpha   90.00
_cell.angle_beta   90.00
_cell.angle_gamma   90.00
#
_symmetry.space_group_name_H-M   'P 1'
#
loop_
_entity.id
_entity.type
_entity.pdbx_description
1 polymer ?
#
loop_
_entity_poly.entity_id
_entity_poly.type
_entity_poly.pdbx_seq_one_letter_code
_entity_poly.pdbx_strand_id
1 'polypeptide(L)'
;EVSCISKRNSKLIGHAKDLISAGLTMDSILGPNYFQNNDTHILIFGAGGSSIATVLHLINKKNIGDKPKKIIVVNRSSPRLEHLKKVVNKVGTDIDMEYMQNEDPKKNDIIMSRLPEKSLVINATGLGKDRPGSPVTNGGLFPRNGVAWDFNYRGELNFLHQAKRQSKPREVRVEDGWVYFIHGWTQVIFEALHMEMTEELFNRLANVANAIR
;
A
#
# COMPACT_ATOMS: atom_id res chain seq x y z
N GLU A 1 2.22 2.63 16.87
CA GLU A 1 3.19 1.65 16.36
C GLU A 1 4.57 2.28 16.40
N VAL A 2 5.62 1.51 16.71
CA VAL A 2 7.01 1.97 16.69
C VAL A 2 7.76 1.02 15.78
N SER A 3 8.26 1.51 14.65
CA SER A 3 8.98 0.73 13.63
C SER A 3 10.50 0.94 13.69
N CYS A 4 10.94 1.95 14.44
CA CYS A 4 12.36 2.25 14.69
C CYS A 4 12.53 2.80 16.11
N ILE A 5 13.55 2.33 16.82
CA ILE A 5 14.02 2.93 18.08
C ILE A 5 15.45 3.39 17.84
N SER A 6 15.71 4.68 18.01
CA SER A 6 17.04 5.27 17.93
C SER A 6 17.49 5.73 19.31
N LYS A 7 18.80 5.70 19.56
CA LYS A 7 19.39 6.25 20.79
C LYS A 7 20.06 7.57 20.46
N ARG A 8 19.67 8.65 21.14
CA ARG A 8 20.35 9.94 21.04
C ARG A 8 20.74 10.39 22.45
N ASN A 9 22.04 10.46 22.70
CA ASN A 9 22.59 10.67 24.05
C ASN A 9 22.04 9.63 25.04
N SER A 10 21.39 10.08 26.11
CA SER A 10 20.75 9.25 27.14
C SER A 10 19.28 8.90 26.84
N LYS A 11 18.73 9.29 25.68
CA LYS A 11 17.31 9.08 25.33
C LYS A 11 17.15 7.98 24.29
N LEU A 12 16.08 7.19 24.45
CA LEU A 12 15.54 6.32 23.40
C LEU A 12 14.34 7.02 22.77
N ILE A 13 14.33 7.10 21.43
CA ILE A 13 13.30 7.78 20.65
C ILE A 13 12.64 6.75 19.74
N GLY A 14 11.32 6.57 19.90
CA GLY A 14 10.52 5.69 19.06
C GLY A 14 9.94 6.46 17.86
N HIS A 15 10.06 5.87 16.67
CA HIS A 15 9.59 6.44 15.41
C HIS A 15 8.65 5.48 14.69
N ALA A 16 7.67 6.03 13.96
CA ALA A 16 6.75 5.28 13.10
C ALA A 16 7.06 5.57 11.62
N LYS A 17 8.14 4.99 11.09
CA LYS A 17 8.66 5.27 9.73
C LYS A 17 7.84 4.59 8.62
N ASP A 18 7.03 3.59 8.95
CA ASP A 18 6.19 2.90 7.97
C ASP A 18 5.12 3.81 7.37
N LEU A 19 4.61 4.78 8.15
CA LEU A 19 3.70 5.83 7.65
C LEU A 19 4.33 6.64 6.51
N ILE A 20 5.59 7.02 6.68
CA ILE A 20 6.35 7.79 5.71
C ILE A 20 6.64 6.94 4.48
N SER A 21 7.10 5.71 4.68
CA SER A 21 7.54 4.82 3.60
C SER A 21 6.39 4.36 2.71
N ALA A 22 5.24 4.02 3.30
CA ALA A 22 4.04 3.68 2.54
C ALA A 22 3.54 4.86 1.69
N GLY A 23 3.56 6.07 2.26
CA GLY A 23 3.15 7.28 1.57
C GLY A 23 4.04 7.64 0.39
N LEU A 24 5.37 7.66 0.59
CA LEU A 24 6.34 7.93 -0.47
C LEU A 24 6.25 6.90 -1.61
N THR A 25 6.06 5.62 -1.26
CA THR A 25 5.89 4.57 -2.26
C THR A 25 4.60 4.75 -3.05
N MET A 26 3.48 5.03 -2.39
CA MET A 26 2.22 5.30 -3.08
C MET A 26 2.33 6.51 -4.01
N ASP A 27 3.02 7.56 -3.59
CA ASP A 27 3.18 8.79 -4.37
C ASP A 27 4.03 8.56 -5.62
N SER A 28 5.15 7.82 -5.49
CA SER A 28 5.96 7.43 -6.64
C SER A 28 5.23 6.50 -7.60
N ILE A 29 4.37 5.63 -7.09
CA ILE A 29 3.51 4.78 -7.92
C ILE A 29 2.49 5.63 -8.65
N LEU A 30 1.64 6.39 -7.97
CA LEU A 30 0.46 6.99 -8.58
C LEU A 30 0.76 8.29 -9.35
N GLY A 31 1.78 9.03 -8.93
CA GLY A 31 2.02 10.39 -9.41
C GLY A 31 0.95 11.38 -8.93
N PRO A 32 1.13 12.67 -9.24
CA PRO A 32 0.20 13.72 -8.83
C PRO A 32 -1.12 13.63 -9.60
N ASN A 33 -2.21 14.03 -8.95
CA ASN A 33 -3.56 14.16 -9.49
C ASN A 33 -4.18 12.83 -9.97
N TYR A 34 -3.70 11.69 -9.46
CA TYR A 34 -4.18 10.36 -9.88
C TYR A 34 -5.71 10.20 -9.72
N PHE A 35 -6.29 10.84 -8.69
CA PHE A 35 -7.71 10.75 -8.37
C PHE A 35 -8.53 11.96 -8.85
N GLN A 36 -7.97 12.88 -9.64
CA GLN A 36 -8.62 14.14 -10.03
C GLN A 36 -9.98 13.95 -10.72
N ASN A 37 -10.12 12.89 -11.52
CA ASN A 37 -11.37 12.58 -12.22
C ASN A 37 -12.42 11.91 -11.33
N ASN A 38 -12.07 11.61 -10.07
CA ASN A 38 -13.03 11.34 -9.00
C ASN A 38 -13.95 10.13 -9.23
N ASP A 39 -13.58 9.24 -10.17
CA ASP A 39 -14.25 7.98 -10.48
C ASP A 39 -13.26 6.82 -10.31
N THR A 40 -12.47 6.89 -9.24
CA THR A 40 -11.37 5.97 -8.99
C THR A 40 -11.36 5.63 -7.52
N HIS A 41 -11.42 4.34 -7.22
CA HIS A 41 -11.49 3.81 -5.86
C HIS A 41 -10.19 3.09 -5.50
N ILE A 42 -10.01 2.83 -4.21
CA ILE A 42 -8.94 1.95 -3.72
C ILE A 42 -9.57 0.73 -3.05
N LEU A 43 -9.10 -0.46 -3.41
CA LEU A 43 -9.38 -1.71 -2.71
C LEU A 43 -8.11 -2.20 -2.01
N ILE A 44 -8.16 -2.38 -0.69
CA ILE A 44 -7.03 -2.83 0.12
C ILE A 44 -7.37 -4.19 0.74
N PHE A 45 -6.59 -5.21 0.43
CA PHE A 45 -6.63 -6.49 1.12
C PHE A 45 -5.68 -6.44 2.33
N GLY A 46 -6.22 -6.68 3.51
CA GLY A 46 -5.54 -6.54 4.80
C GLY A 46 -5.89 -5.23 5.50
N ALA A 47 -5.94 -5.28 6.83
CA ALA A 47 -6.16 -4.11 7.70
C ALA A 47 -5.03 -3.98 8.74
N GLY A 48 -3.79 -4.31 8.34
CA GLY A 48 -2.60 -4.22 9.18
C GLY A 48 -1.95 -2.83 9.15
N GLY A 49 -0.72 -2.74 9.68
CA GLY A 49 0.07 -1.49 9.72
C GLY A 49 0.22 -0.83 8.35
N SER A 50 0.55 -1.61 7.30
CA SER A 50 0.66 -1.09 5.92
C SER A 50 -0.63 -0.45 5.40
N SER A 51 -1.79 -1.05 5.71
CA SER A 51 -3.09 -0.48 5.33
C SER A 51 -3.39 0.80 6.12
N ILE A 52 -3.12 0.80 7.43
CA ILE A 52 -3.29 1.99 8.28
C ILE A 52 -2.40 3.13 7.78
N ALA A 53 -1.15 2.84 7.44
CA ALA A 53 -0.20 3.80 6.90
C ALA A 53 -0.68 4.41 5.59
N THR A 54 -1.12 3.56 4.67
CA THR A 54 -1.65 3.98 3.37
C THR A 54 -2.87 4.88 3.52
N VAL A 55 -3.83 4.47 4.35
CA VAL A 55 -5.07 5.23 4.58
C VAL A 55 -4.75 6.58 5.24
N LEU A 56 -3.91 6.61 6.27
CA LEU A 56 -3.54 7.85 6.94
C LEU A 56 -2.78 8.81 6.01
N HIS A 57 -1.91 8.31 5.13
CA HIS A 57 -1.24 9.14 4.14
C HIS A 57 -2.25 9.84 3.22
N LEU A 58 -3.23 9.09 2.70
CA LEU A 58 -4.28 9.61 1.82
C LEU A 58 -5.18 10.64 2.52
N ILE A 59 -5.59 10.38 3.76
CA ILE A 59 -6.39 11.31 4.55
C ILE A 59 -5.67 12.68 4.69
N ASN A 60 -4.36 12.64 4.89
CA ASN A 60 -3.52 13.83 5.10
C ASN A 60 -3.08 14.53 3.80
N LYS A 61 -3.46 14.03 2.61
CA LYS A 61 -3.18 14.73 1.35
C LYS A 61 -3.82 16.11 1.34
N LYS A 62 -3.07 17.12 0.91
CA LYS A 62 -3.56 18.51 0.82
C LYS A 62 -4.34 18.77 -0.47
N ASN A 63 -3.90 18.14 -1.57
CA ASN A 63 -4.54 18.28 -2.87
C ASN A 63 -5.70 17.29 -2.99
N ILE A 64 -6.88 17.79 -3.33
CA ILE A 64 -8.08 16.97 -3.51
C ILE A 64 -7.92 15.98 -4.68
N GLY A 65 -7.14 16.34 -5.71
CA GLY A 65 -6.85 15.45 -6.83
C GLY A 65 -5.99 14.23 -6.46
N ASP A 66 -5.40 14.23 -5.27
CA ASP A 66 -4.60 13.11 -4.72
C ASP A 66 -5.39 12.27 -3.71
N LYS A 67 -6.68 12.54 -3.51
CA LYS A 67 -7.56 11.78 -2.62
C LYS A 67 -8.57 10.94 -3.39
N PRO A 68 -8.70 9.64 -3.11
CA PRO A 68 -9.79 8.84 -3.66
C PRO A 68 -11.13 9.28 -3.05
N LYS A 69 -12.23 9.10 -3.78
CA LYS A 69 -13.57 9.23 -3.20
C LYS A 69 -13.90 8.11 -2.22
N LYS A 70 -13.37 6.91 -2.48
CA LYS A 70 -13.74 5.70 -1.75
C LYS A 70 -12.55 4.76 -1.54
N ILE A 71 -12.44 4.25 -0.32
CA ILE A 71 -11.51 3.19 0.06
C ILE A 71 -12.30 2.02 0.65
N ILE A 72 -12.12 0.85 0.06
CA ILE A 72 -12.70 -0.41 0.52
C ILE A 72 -11.56 -1.23 1.15
N VAL A 73 -11.70 -1.59 2.42
CA VAL A 73 -10.72 -2.40 3.15
C VAL A 73 -11.33 -3.75 3.48
N VAL A 74 -10.71 -4.81 2.98
CA VAL A 74 -11.14 -6.19 3.20
C VAL A 74 -10.14 -6.90 4.09
N ASN A 75 -10.58 -7.53 5.17
CA ASN A 75 -9.70 -8.30 6.04
C ASN A 75 -10.41 -9.52 6.61
N ARG A 76 -9.69 -10.63 6.80
CA ARG A 76 -10.26 -11.89 7.31
C ARG A 76 -10.89 -11.81 8.70
N SER A 77 -10.52 -10.81 9.49
CA SER A 77 -10.99 -10.68 10.88
C SER A 77 -11.46 -9.26 11.22
N SER A 78 -12.55 -9.16 11.96
CA SER A 78 -13.11 -7.88 12.42
C SER A 78 -12.17 -7.04 13.29
N PRO A 79 -11.38 -7.58 14.26
CA PRO A 79 -10.61 -6.74 15.19
C PRO A 79 -9.65 -5.75 14.53
N ARG A 80 -9.05 -6.12 13.40
CA ARG A 80 -8.16 -5.22 12.64
C ARG A 80 -8.92 -4.15 11.87
N LEU A 81 -10.10 -4.49 11.32
CA LEU A 81 -10.98 -3.51 10.66
C LEU A 81 -11.48 -2.49 11.69
N GLU A 82 -11.92 -2.94 12.86
CA GLU A 82 -12.36 -2.06 13.94
C GLU A 82 -11.22 -1.18 14.46
N HIS A 83 -10.00 -1.70 14.51
CA HIS A 83 -8.83 -0.90 14.86
C HIS A 83 -8.57 0.20 13.82
N LEU A 84 -8.56 -0.13 12.53
CA LEU A 84 -8.40 0.85 11.45
C LEU A 84 -9.52 1.90 11.49
N LYS A 85 -10.78 1.46 11.66
CA LYS A 85 -11.94 2.35 11.78
C LYS A 85 -11.80 3.32 12.95
N LYS A 86 -11.34 2.85 14.12
CA LYS A 86 -11.05 3.71 15.28
C LYS A 86 -9.95 4.73 14.97
N VAL A 87 -8.91 4.34 14.23
CA VAL A 87 -7.83 5.25 13.83
C VAL A 87 -8.36 6.32 12.86
N VAL A 88 -9.10 5.92 11.83
CA VAL A 88 -9.71 6.85 10.86
C VAL A 88 -10.67 7.82 11.55
N ASN A 89 -11.54 7.34 12.44
CA ASN A 89 -12.49 8.19 13.17
C ASN A 89 -11.80 9.23 14.07
N LYS A 90 -10.62 8.93 14.61
CA LYS A 90 -9.85 9.89 15.42
C LYS A 90 -9.26 11.03 14.60
N VAL A 91 -8.89 10.77 13.35
CA VAL A 91 -8.31 11.77 12.45
C VAL A 91 -9.40 12.54 11.70
N GLY A 92 -10.51 11.86 11.38
CA GLY A 92 -11.56 12.39 10.51
C GLY A 92 -11.15 12.32 9.03
N THR A 93 -12.12 12.09 8.15
CA THR A 93 -11.88 12.06 6.70
C THR A 93 -13.15 12.35 5.92
N ASP A 94 -13.00 12.91 4.73
CA ASP A 94 -14.01 13.10 3.70
C ASP A 94 -14.12 11.92 2.72
N ILE A 95 -13.20 10.95 2.83
CA ILE A 95 -13.17 9.73 2.00
C ILE A 95 -14.26 8.75 2.48
N ASP A 96 -15.04 8.19 1.57
CA ASP A 96 -15.99 7.10 1.86
C ASP A 96 -15.22 5.82 2.23
N MET A 97 -15.32 5.40 3.49
CA MET A 97 -14.61 4.24 4.01
C MET A 97 -15.55 3.05 4.16
N GLU A 98 -15.28 1.97 3.43
CA GLU A 98 -16.01 0.72 3.52
C GLU A 98 -15.13 -0.39 4.11
N TYR A 99 -15.65 -1.13 5.10
CA TYR A 99 -14.92 -2.17 5.81
C TYR A 99 -15.64 -3.51 5.65
N MET A 100 -14.97 -4.50 5.08
CA MET A 100 -15.56 -5.81 4.82
C MET A 100 -14.77 -6.93 5.51
N GLN A 101 -15.43 -7.69 6.38
CA GLN A 101 -14.86 -8.94 6.87
C GLN A 101 -15.05 -10.02 5.80
N ASN A 102 -13.97 -10.41 5.15
CA ASN A 102 -13.98 -11.49 4.18
C ASN A 102 -12.60 -12.16 4.09
N GLU A 103 -12.60 -13.48 3.89
CA GLU A 103 -11.40 -14.26 3.58
C GLU A 103 -11.54 -15.11 2.31
N ASP A 104 -12.74 -15.17 1.71
CA ASP A 104 -12.98 -15.94 0.49
C ASP A 104 -12.48 -15.16 -0.74
N PRO A 105 -11.47 -15.65 -1.47
CA PRO A 105 -10.93 -14.97 -2.64
C PRO A 105 -11.97 -14.82 -3.76
N LYS A 106 -13.00 -15.68 -3.86
CA LYS A 106 -14.07 -15.53 -4.85
C LYS A 106 -14.93 -14.30 -4.58
N LYS A 107 -15.19 -13.99 -3.31
CA LYS A 107 -15.87 -12.75 -2.92
C LYS A 107 -15.00 -11.53 -3.19
N ASN A 108 -13.68 -11.64 -3.00
CA ASN A 108 -12.74 -10.57 -3.36
C ASN A 108 -12.73 -10.30 -4.86
N ASP A 109 -12.84 -11.33 -5.71
CA ASP A 109 -12.98 -11.15 -7.17
C ASP A 109 -14.22 -10.32 -7.51
N ILE A 110 -15.36 -10.60 -6.85
CA ILE A 110 -16.61 -9.86 -7.06
C ILE A 110 -16.45 -8.41 -6.64
N ILE A 111 -15.86 -8.14 -5.48
CA ILE A 111 -15.60 -6.76 -5.00
C ILE A 111 -14.69 -6.03 -5.99
N MET A 112 -13.60 -6.66 -6.40
CA MET A 112 -12.63 -6.10 -7.34
C MET A 112 -13.26 -5.80 -8.72
N SER A 113 -14.15 -6.67 -9.21
CA SER A 113 -14.80 -6.50 -10.52
C SER A 113 -15.76 -5.30 -10.60
N ARG A 114 -16.21 -4.78 -9.45
CA ARG A 114 -17.12 -3.64 -9.34
C ARG A 114 -16.39 -2.30 -9.24
N LEU A 115 -15.06 -2.32 -9.16
CA LEU A 115 -14.28 -1.09 -9.08
C LEU A 115 -14.34 -0.35 -10.43
N PRO A 116 -14.47 0.98 -10.41
CA PRO A 116 -14.30 1.81 -11.60
C PRO A 116 -12.95 1.57 -12.28
N GLU A 117 -12.85 1.93 -13.56
CA GLU A 117 -11.56 1.96 -14.25
C GLU A 117 -10.55 2.85 -13.51
N LYS A 118 -9.25 2.60 -13.73
CA LYS A 118 -8.13 3.27 -13.06
C LYS A 118 -8.04 3.04 -11.55
N SER A 119 -8.95 2.26 -10.96
CA SER A 119 -8.89 1.94 -9.53
C SER A 119 -7.60 1.21 -9.14
N LEU A 120 -7.18 1.44 -7.90
CA LEU A 120 -6.01 0.84 -7.29
C LEU A 120 -6.42 -0.37 -6.45
N VAL A 121 -5.76 -1.51 -6.67
CA VAL A 121 -5.94 -2.73 -5.89
C VAL A 121 -4.65 -3.07 -5.18
N ILE A 122 -4.69 -3.16 -3.85
CA ILE A 122 -3.51 -3.31 -3.00
C ILE A 122 -3.57 -4.66 -2.24
N ASN A 123 -2.53 -5.48 -2.36
CA ASN A 123 -2.27 -6.58 -1.42
C ASN A 123 -1.40 -6.06 -0.27
N ALA A 124 -2.02 -5.73 0.87
CA ALA A 124 -1.37 -5.38 2.12
C ALA A 124 -1.41 -6.54 3.13
N THR A 125 -1.53 -7.77 2.64
CA THR A 125 -1.44 -9.00 3.45
C THR A 125 -0.08 -9.67 3.27
N GLY A 126 0.21 -10.68 4.09
CA GLY A 126 1.35 -11.58 3.87
C GLY A 126 1.10 -12.70 2.86
N LEU A 127 -0.04 -12.73 2.15
CA LEU A 127 -0.29 -13.76 1.12
C LEU A 127 0.64 -13.54 -0.08
N GLY A 128 1.28 -14.62 -0.52
CA GLY A 128 2.33 -14.59 -1.55
C GLY A 128 3.75 -14.42 -0.99
N LYS A 129 3.90 -14.24 0.34
CA LYS A 129 5.20 -14.10 1.02
C LYS A 129 5.26 -14.89 2.33
N ASP A 130 4.49 -14.48 3.32
CA ASP A 130 4.45 -15.10 4.66
C ASP A 130 3.57 -16.36 4.67
N ARG A 131 2.58 -16.39 3.77
CA ARG A 131 1.72 -17.55 3.49
C ARG A 131 1.55 -17.71 1.99
N PRO A 132 1.43 -18.95 1.49
CA PRO A 132 1.17 -19.18 0.07
C PRO A 132 -0.20 -18.61 -0.35
N GLY A 133 -0.37 -18.41 -1.65
CA GLY A 133 -1.65 -17.97 -2.24
C GLY A 133 -1.75 -16.48 -2.53
N SER A 134 -2.98 -16.00 -2.75
CA SER A 134 -3.33 -14.63 -3.13
C SER A 134 -4.69 -14.24 -2.54
N PRO A 135 -4.95 -12.95 -2.26
CA PRO A 135 -6.29 -12.50 -1.86
C PRO A 135 -7.35 -12.65 -2.95
N VAL A 136 -6.97 -12.88 -4.22
CA VAL A 136 -7.89 -13.04 -5.35
C VAL A 136 -7.62 -14.35 -6.08
N THR A 137 -8.63 -14.86 -6.81
CA THR A 137 -8.45 -16.08 -7.60
C THR A 137 -7.77 -15.79 -8.94
N ASN A 138 -7.43 -16.85 -9.69
CA ASN A 138 -6.94 -16.69 -11.06
C ASN A 138 -7.98 -16.11 -12.03
N GLY A 139 -9.27 -16.12 -11.66
CA GLY A 139 -10.36 -15.54 -12.44
C GLY A 139 -10.72 -14.09 -12.06
N GLY A 140 -10.10 -13.53 -11.00
CA GLY A 140 -10.34 -12.16 -10.59
C GLY A 140 -9.92 -11.16 -11.67
N LEU A 141 -10.78 -10.19 -11.97
CA LEU A 141 -10.52 -9.16 -12.99
C LEU A 141 -10.08 -7.86 -12.34
N PHE A 142 -8.84 -7.45 -12.61
CA PHE A 142 -8.34 -6.14 -12.17
C PHE A 142 -9.04 -5.02 -12.95
N PRO A 143 -9.19 -3.81 -12.36
CA PRO A 143 -9.76 -2.66 -13.05
C PRO A 143 -8.98 -2.35 -14.33
N ARG A 144 -9.68 -1.99 -15.42
CA ARG A 144 -9.00 -1.52 -16.64
C ARG A 144 -8.23 -0.24 -16.34
N ASN A 145 -7.06 -0.07 -16.95
CA ASN A 145 -6.18 1.09 -16.72
C ASN A 145 -5.77 1.26 -15.25
N GLY A 146 -5.97 0.22 -14.43
CA GLY A 146 -5.78 0.24 -12.99
C GLY A 146 -4.36 -0.07 -12.57
N VAL A 147 -4.13 0.06 -11.27
CA VAL A 147 -2.86 -0.29 -10.64
C VAL A 147 -3.08 -1.47 -9.71
N ALA A 148 -2.26 -2.50 -9.84
CA ALA A 148 -2.17 -3.59 -8.88
C ALA A 148 -0.86 -3.45 -8.12
N TRP A 149 -0.94 -3.23 -6.81
CA TRP A 149 0.23 -3.05 -5.96
C TRP A 149 0.29 -4.12 -4.88
N ASP A 150 1.42 -4.80 -4.75
CA ASP A 150 1.67 -5.72 -3.65
C ASP A 150 2.73 -5.14 -2.72
N PHE A 151 2.46 -5.08 -1.41
CA PHE A 151 3.48 -4.71 -0.43
C PHE A 151 4.61 -5.76 -0.34
N ASN A 152 4.37 -6.97 -0.84
CA ASN A 152 5.37 -8.03 -0.89
C ASN A 152 6.31 -7.84 -2.09
N TYR A 153 7.59 -8.10 -1.86
CA TYR A 153 8.65 -7.99 -2.88
C TYR A 153 9.45 -9.29 -3.07
N ARG A 154 9.15 -10.32 -2.27
CA ARG A 154 9.76 -11.64 -2.30
C ARG A 154 8.74 -12.71 -1.97
N GLY A 155 9.01 -13.96 -2.38
CA GLY A 155 8.10 -15.10 -2.19
C GLY A 155 7.45 -15.53 -3.50
N GLU A 156 6.30 -16.19 -3.41
CA GLU A 156 5.54 -16.66 -4.58
C GLU A 156 4.87 -15.52 -5.35
N LEU A 157 4.47 -14.43 -4.68
CA LEU A 157 3.91 -13.22 -5.29
C LEU A 157 2.74 -13.50 -6.26
N ASN A 158 1.88 -14.47 -5.93
CA ASN A 158 0.79 -14.93 -6.81
C ASN A 158 -0.14 -13.79 -7.26
N PHE A 159 -0.39 -12.80 -6.39
CA PHE A 159 -1.16 -11.59 -6.72
C PHE A 159 -0.53 -10.81 -7.88
N LEU A 160 0.80 -10.62 -7.86
CA LEU A 160 1.53 -9.96 -8.96
C LEU A 160 1.49 -10.79 -10.24
N HIS A 161 1.61 -12.12 -10.15
CA HIS A 161 1.48 -12.99 -11.33
C HIS A 161 0.08 -12.91 -11.93
N GLN A 162 -0.97 -12.87 -11.10
CA GLN A 162 -2.36 -12.70 -11.53
C GLN A 162 -2.56 -11.33 -12.23
N ALA A 163 -2.03 -10.25 -11.66
CA ALA A 163 -2.08 -8.92 -12.26
C ALA A 163 -1.27 -8.83 -13.57
N LYS A 164 -0.07 -9.42 -13.61
CA LYS A 164 0.80 -9.43 -14.81
C LYS A 164 0.13 -10.10 -16.01
N ARG A 165 -0.64 -11.17 -15.81
CA ARG A 165 -1.44 -11.79 -16.89
C ARG A 165 -2.47 -10.84 -17.50
N GLN A 166 -2.86 -9.80 -16.77
CA GLN A 166 -3.85 -8.80 -17.19
C GLN A 166 -3.22 -7.46 -17.60
N SER A 167 -1.89 -7.32 -17.53
CA SER A 167 -1.20 -6.06 -17.82
C SER A 167 -1.43 -5.58 -19.26
N LYS A 168 -1.34 -6.48 -20.25
CA LYS A 168 -1.65 -6.15 -21.65
C LYS A 168 -3.16 -6.02 -21.94
N PRO A 169 -4.01 -7.03 -21.65
CA PRO A 169 -5.42 -6.99 -22.10
C PRO A 169 -6.30 -5.98 -21.35
N ARG A 170 -5.85 -5.47 -20.20
CA ARG A 170 -6.59 -4.52 -19.37
C ARG A 170 -5.78 -3.29 -18.99
N GLU A 171 -4.58 -3.13 -19.55
CA GLU A 171 -3.69 -2.00 -19.25
C GLU A 171 -3.41 -1.86 -17.74
N VAL A 172 -3.25 -2.99 -17.05
CA VAL A 172 -2.95 -3.02 -15.62
C VAL A 172 -1.48 -2.74 -15.40
N ARG A 173 -1.18 -1.69 -14.65
CA ARG A 173 0.17 -1.44 -14.14
C ARG A 173 0.40 -2.25 -12.88
N VAL A 174 1.53 -2.96 -12.84
CA VAL A 174 1.84 -3.89 -11.75
C VAL A 174 3.06 -3.40 -11.01
N GLU A 175 2.89 -3.14 -9.73
CA GLU A 175 3.92 -2.62 -8.83
C GLU A 175 4.12 -3.60 -7.67
N ASP A 176 5.36 -3.82 -7.26
CA ASP A 176 5.70 -4.68 -6.13
C ASP A 176 6.20 -3.88 -4.91
N GLY A 177 6.53 -4.60 -3.85
CA GLY A 177 6.92 -3.99 -2.59
C GLY A 177 8.37 -3.52 -2.53
N TRP A 178 9.14 -3.57 -3.63
CA TRP A 178 10.58 -3.33 -3.58
C TRP A 178 10.91 -1.87 -3.23
N VAL A 179 10.19 -0.93 -3.84
CA VAL A 179 10.32 0.51 -3.53
C VAL A 179 9.94 0.78 -2.07
N TYR A 180 8.87 0.14 -1.59
CA TYR A 180 8.48 0.19 -0.19
C TYR A 180 9.56 -0.34 0.75
N PHE A 181 10.20 -1.46 0.40
CA PHE A 181 11.31 -2.02 1.15
C PHE A 181 12.51 -1.05 1.21
N ILE A 182 12.89 -0.45 0.09
CA ILE A 182 14.00 0.52 0.05
C ILE A 182 13.66 1.74 0.92
N HIS A 183 12.46 2.33 0.78
CA HIS A 183 12.05 3.44 1.65
C HIS A 183 12.06 3.04 3.12
N GLY A 184 11.45 1.92 3.49
CA GLY A 184 11.40 1.46 4.88
C GLY A 184 12.79 1.29 5.48
N TRP A 185 13.67 0.58 4.76
CA TRP A 185 15.00 0.28 5.28
C TRP A 185 15.89 1.52 5.39
N THR A 186 15.86 2.38 4.37
CA THR A 186 16.66 3.61 4.34
C THR A 186 16.20 4.61 5.41
N GLN A 187 14.90 4.77 5.64
CA GLN A 187 14.35 5.63 6.70
C GLN A 187 14.80 5.19 8.11
N VAL A 188 14.91 3.89 8.35
CA VAL A 188 15.36 3.34 9.64
C VAL A 188 16.87 3.52 9.82
N ILE A 189 17.66 3.19 8.81
CA ILE A 189 19.13 3.30 8.88
C ILE A 189 19.55 4.75 9.11
N PHE A 190 18.98 5.68 8.36
CA PHE A 190 19.38 7.08 8.44
C PHE A 190 19.00 7.68 9.79
N GLU A 191 17.84 7.30 10.33
CA GLU A 191 17.45 7.69 11.69
C GLU A 191 18.43 7.14 12.74
N ALA A 192 18.79 5.85 12.63
CA ALA A 192 19.72 5.20 13.56
C ALA A 192 21.15 5.78 13.48
N LEU A 193 21.58 6.20 12.30
CA LEU A 193 22.89 6.81 12.06
C LEU A 193 22.89 8.34 12.26
N HIS A 194 21.73 8.93 12.57
CA HIS A 194 21.55 10.39 12.67
C HIS A 194 21.97 11.13 11.39
N MET A 195 21.69 10.53 10.24
CA MET A 195 21.92 11.09 8.91
C MET A 195 20.62 11.60 8.31
N GLU A 196 20.71 12.60 7.45
CA GLU A 196 19.57 13.10 6.68
C GLU A 196 19.45 12.37 5.34
N MET A 197 18.24 11.93 5.01
CA MET A 197 17.95 11.32 3.71
C MET A 197 17.55 12.39 2.70
N THR A 198 18.41 12.62 1.71
CA THR A 198 18.06 13.46 0.54
C THR A 198 17.50 12.61 -0.59
N GLU A 199 16.72 13.22 -1.48
CA GLU A 199 16.16 12.53 -2.65
C GLU A 199 17.25 11.98 -3.59
N GLU A 200 18.32 12.76 -3.81
CA GLU A 200 19.47 12.33 -4.61
C GLU A 200 20.11 11.05 -4.03
N LEU A 201 20.35 11.03 -2.72
CA LEU A 201 20.96 9.89 -2.06
C LEU A 201 20.04 8.67 -2.06
N PHE A 202 18.74 8.88 -1.86
CA PHE A 202 17.74 7.82 -2.00
C PHE A 202 17.79 7.19 -3.40
N ASN A 203 17.75 8.01 -4.45
CA ASN A 203 17.78 7.54 -5.83
C ASN A 203 19.06 6.77 -6.15
N ARG A 204 20.22 7.24 -5.63
CA ARG A 204 21.49 6.52 -5.74
C ARG A 204 21.45 5.15 -5.05
N LEU A 205 20.95 5.08 -3.82
CA LEU A 205 20.82 3.82 -3.08
C LEU A 205 19.84 2.86 -3.78
N ALA A 206 18.70 3.38 -4.25
CA ALA A 206 17.72 2.60 -4.99
C ALA A 206 18.30 2.02 -6.28
N ASN A 207 19.08 2.81 -7.03
CA ASN A 207 19.74 2.34 -8.25
C ASN A 207 20.75 1.22 -7.97
N VAL A 208 21.56 1.34 -6.92
CA VAL A 208 22.51 0.29 -6.52
C VAL A 208 21.77 -0.98 -6.08
N ALA A 209 20.70 -0.84 -5.28
CA ALA A 209 19.91 -1.97 -4.82
C ALA A 209 19.21 -2.69 -5.99
N ASN A 210 18.68 -1.94 -6.95
CA ASN A 210 18.04 -2.47 -8.15
C ASN A 210 19.00 -3.29 -9.03
N ALA A 211 20.29 -2.97 -9.05
CA ALA A 211 21.28 -3.69 -9.85
C ALA A 211 21.56 -5.12 -9.35
N ILE A 212 21.17 -5.44 -8.12
CA ILE A 212 21.43 -6.74 -7.46
C ILE A 212 20.13 -7.55 -7.31
N ARG A 213 19.01 -7.01 -7.78
CA ARG A 213 17.68 -7.62 -7.71
C ARG A 213 17.49 -8.69 -8.78
#